data_AF-A0A9D7VRE6-F1
#
_entry.id   AF-A0A9D7VRE6-F1
#
_cell.length_a   1.000
_cell.length_b   1.000
_cell.length_c   1.000
_cell.angle_alpha   90.00
_cell.angle_beta   90.00
_cell.angle_gamma   90.00
#
_symmetry.space_group_name_H-M   'P 1'
#
loop_
_entity.id
_entity.type
_entity.pdbx_description
1 polymer ?
#
loop_
_entity_poly.entity_id
_entity_poly.type
_entity_poly.pdbx_seq_one_letter_code
_entity_poly.pdbx_strand_id
1 'polypeptide(L)'
;MVGRILDQLTEKRGAEVAQKLAPMERTPEALAFKMASDESIAVAGPVLEQSTKLTDAQLVEIAENRDDSYRMAIAKRESVSEAVTDVIVEKSGREVLQAISGNRGAAFSQKGVGVLLERGGEDATVQQNLLARSRDDGSMAGKIRNALTEGLRKKLGDFVTQLPAEEMDHAVEIASRPIWPKRAWRAAHAWHAS
;
A
#
# COMPACT_ATOMS: atom_id res chain seq x y z
N MET A 1 5.07 42.57 -9.32
CA MET A 1 3.91 41.99 -10.03
C MET A 1 4.32 41.24 -11.30
N VAL A 2 5.28 41.76 -12.09
CA VAL A 2 5.77 41.12 -13.35
C VAL A 2 6.44 39.75 -13.16
N GLY A 3 7.25 39.56 -12.10
CA GLY A 3 7.92 38.27 -11.83
C GLY A 3 6.95 37.09 -11.72
N ARG A 4 5.89 37.23 -10.92
CA ARG A 4 4.86 36.19 -10.72
C ARG A 4 4.14 35.77 -12.01
N ILE A 5 3.97 36.68 -12.96
CA ILE A 5 3.33 36.38 -14.26
C ILE A 5 4.30 35.59 -15.15
N LEU A 6 5.58 35.93 -15.14
CA LEU A 6 6.61 35.19 -15.87
C LEU A 6 6.75 33.77 -15.32
N ASP A 7 6.77 33.61 -13.99
CA ASP A 7 6.86 32.31 -13.33
C ASP A 7 5.67 31.40 -13.70
N GLN A 8 4.45 31.95 -13.69
CA GLN A 8 3.24 31.23 -14.11
C GLN A 8 3.26 30.85 -15.59
N LEU A 9 3.79 31.72 -16.47
CA LEU A 9 3.92 31.39 -17.89
C LEU A 9 4.95 30.31 -18.15
N THR A 10 6.07 30.31 -17.43
CA THR A 10 7.10 29.28 -17.55
C THR A 10 6.61 27.94 -17.03
N GLU A 11 5.89 27.93 -15.91
CA GLU A 11 5.26 26.72 -15.36
C GLU A 11 4.25 26.13 -16.36
N LYS A 12 3.34 26.96 -16.89
CA LYS A 12 2.33 26.52 -17.85
C LYS A 12 2.98 25.92 -19.12
N ARG A 13 4.01 26.56 -19.65
CA ARG A 13 4.76 26.01 -20.79
C ARG A 13 5.48 24.71 -20.43
N GLY A 14 6.07 24.63 -19.25
CA GLY A 14 6.69 23.42 -18.73
C GLY A 14 5.71 22.26 -18.66
N ALA A 15 4.50 22.51 -18.14
CA ALA A 15 3.43 21.52 -18.04
C ALA A 15 2.96 21.05 -19.43
N GLU A 16 2.78 21.96 -20.39
CA GLU A 16 2.42 21.61 -21.77
C GLU A 16 3.49 20.75 -22.44
N VAL A 17 4.77 21.02 -22.18
CA VAL A 17 5.89 20.20 -22.69
C VAL A 17 5.90 18.84 -22.00
N ALA A 18 5.73 18.79 -20.67
CA ALA A 18 5.65 17.55 -19.90
C ALA A 18 4.55 16.64 -20.41
N GLN A 19 3.35 17.19 -20.64
CA GLN A 19 2.21 16.42 -21.15
C GLN A 19 2.49 15.76 -22.50
N LYS A 20 3.29 16.41 -23.35
CA LYS A 20 3.66 15.88 -24.68
C LYS A 20 4.80 14.86 -24.60
N LEU A 21 5.79 15.10 -23.75
CA LEU A 21 6.99 14.26 -23.68
C LEU A 21 6.83 13.05 -22.76
N ALA A 22 5.94 13.12 -21.77
CA ALA A 22 5.74 12.06 -20.79
C ALA A 22 5.43 10.69 -21.42
N PRO A 23 4.50 10.54 -22.38
CA PRO A 23 4.21 9.25 -23.00
C PRO A 23 5.20 8.85 -24.12
N MET A 24 6.20 9.68 -24.45
CA MET A 24 7.08 9.42 -25.59
C MET A 24 8.21 8.45 -25.23
N GLU A 25 8.27 7.31 -25.92
CA GLU A 25 9.34 6.32 -25.79
C GLU A 25 10.75 6.83 -26.16
N ARG A 26 10.84 7.97 -26.85
CA ARG A 26 12.13 8.59 -27.23
C ARG A 26 12.60 9.66 -26.27
N THR A 27 11.85 9.96 -25.21
CA THR A 27 12.28 10.92 -24.20
C THR A 27 13.53 10.41 -23.49
N PRO A 28 14.63 11.20 -23.44
CA PRO A 28 15.82 10.80 -22.70
C PRO A 28 15.54 10.59 -21.21
N GLU A 29 16.07 9.53 -20.62
CA GLU A 29 15.85 9.18 -19.20
C GLU A 29 16.22 10.32 -18.25
N ALA A 30 17.37 10.97 -18.49
CA ALA A 30 17.82 12.10 -17.67
C ALA A 30 16.85 13.30 -17.73
N LEU A 31 16.21 13.54 -18.90
CA LEU A 31 15.22 14.61 -19.04
C LEU A 31 13.92 14.23 -18.32
N ALA A 32 13.44 12.99 -18.50
CA ALA A 32 12.26 12.50 -17.81
C ALA A 32 12.43 12.61 -16.29
N PHE A 33 13.56 12.15 -15.75
CA PHE A 33 13.82 12.25 -14.32
C PHE A 33 13.90 13.71 -13.84
N LYS A 34 14.57 14.59 -14.59
CA LYS A 34 14.62 16.01 -14.26
C LYS A 34 13.22 16.63 -14.17
N MET A 35 12.33 16.30 -15.11
CA MET A 35 10.95 16.82 -15.12
C MET A 35 10.10 16.20 -14.02
N ALA A 36 10.27 14.91 -13.73
CA ALA A 36 9.58 14.22 -12.63
C ALA A 36 9.97 14.76 -11.24
N SER A 37 11.18 15.32 -11.12
CA SER A 37 11.70 15.92 -9.89
C SER A 37 11.47 17.43 -9.78
N ASP A 38 10.82 18.05 -10.77
CA ASP A 38 10.48 19.47 -10.78
C ASP A 38 9.67 19.86 -9.53
N GLU A 39 9.77 21.10 -9.08
CA GLU A 39 9.05 21.60 -7.90
C GLU A 39 7.56 21.81 -8.20
N SER A 40 7.21 22.08 -9.46
CA SER A 40 5.82 22.17 -9.90
C SER A 40 5.26 20.79 -10.23
N ILE A 41 4.22 20.41 -9.50
CA ILE A 41 3.45 19.20 -9.80
C ILE A 41 2.78 19.26 -11.19
N ALA A 42 2.54 20.45 -11.74
CA ALA A 42 2.00 20.59 -13.09
C ALA A 42 2.99 20.10 -14.16
N VAL A 43 4.29 20.17 -13.88
CA VAL A 43 5.36 19.64 -14.73
C VAL A 43 5.67 18.18 -14.40
N ALA A 44 5.82 17.87 -13.10
CA ALA A 44 6.20 16.53 -12.65
C ALA A 44 5.09 15.49 -12.84
N GLY A 45 3.83 15.87 -12.58
CA GLY A 45 2.67 14.98 -12.58
C GLY A 45 2.52 14.14 -13.85
N PRO A 46 2.46 14.76 -15.05
CA PRO A 46 2.36 14.01 -16.30
C PRO A 46 3.47 12.97 -16.48
N VAL A 47 4.71 13.32 -16.11
CA VAL A 47 5.87 12.43 -16.26
C VAL A 47 5.82 11.29 -15.25
N LEU A 48 5.47 11.58 -13.99
CA LEU A 48 5.31 10.58 -12.95
C LEU A 48 4.20 9.58 -13.27
N GLU A 49 3.11 10.03 -13.89
CA GLU A 49 1.96 9.19 -14.23
C GLU A 49 2.19 8.35 -15.50
N GLN A 50 2.83 8.91 -16.54
CA GLN A 50 2.80 8.31 -17.89
C GLN A 50 4.16 7.84 -18.40
N SER A 51 5.28 8.31 -17.84
CA SER A 51 6.61 7.98 -18.38
C SER A 51 7.07 6.58 -18.01
N THR A 52 7.48 5.82 -19.01
CA THR A 52 8.13 4.50 -18.89
C THR A 52 9.64 4.61 -18.63
N LYS A 53 10.19 5.84 -18.59
CA LYS A 53 11.65 6.09 -18.47
C LYS A 53 12.16 6.23 -17.04
N LEU A 54 11.27 6.21 -16.06
CA LEU A 54 11.64 6.31 -14.65
C LEU A 54 11.89 4.91 -14.08
N THR A 55 13.01 4.76 -13.38
CA THR A 55 13.32 3.54 -12.64
C THR A 55 12.55 3.49 -11.31
N ASP A 56 12.37 2.29 -10.76
CA ASP A 56 11.74 2.11 -9.45
C ASP A 56 12.49 2.87 -8.34
N ALA A 57 13.83 2.90 -8.39
CA ALA A 57 14.63 3.63 -7.42
C ALA A 57 14.33 5.14 -7.44
N GLN A 58 14.15 5.72 -8.63
CA GLN A 58 13.78 7.12 -8.79
C GLN A 58 12.35 7.39 -8.32
N LEU A 59 11.41 6.49 -8.61
CA LEU A 59 10.04 6.60 -8.13
C LEU A 59 9.96 6.49 -6.61
N VAL A 60 10.74 5.59 -6.01
CA VAL A 60 10.92 5.49 -4.55
C VAL A 60 11.48 6.78 -3.99
N GLU A 61 12.57 7.32 -4.54
CA GLU A 61 13.17 8.57 -4.08
C GLU A 61 12.16 9.73 -4.09
N ILE A 62 11.43 9.90 -5.18
CA ILE A 62 10.41 10.95 -5.32
C ILE A 62 9.28 10.70 -4.33
N ALA A 63 8.77 9.47 -4.26
CA ALA A 63 7.74 9.11 -3.29
C ALA A 63 8.23 9.37 -1.87
N GLU A 64 9.47 9.07 -1.49
CA GLU A 64 9.93 9.29 -0.12
C GLU A 64 9.95 10.76 0.29
N ASN A 65 10.27 11.66 -0.64
CA ASN A 65 10.64 13.04 -0.35
C ASN A 65 9.61 14.09 -0.77
N ARG A 66 8.58 13.73 -1.56
CA ARG A 66 7.53 14.64 -2.02
C ARG A 66 6.20 14.44 -1.30
N ASP A 67 5.29 15.40 -1.48
CA ASP A 67 3.96 15.37 -0.89
C ASP A 67 3.00 14.40 -1.63
N ASP A 68 1.76 14.31 -1.13
CA ASP A 68 0.74 13.42 -1.65
C ASP A 68 0.35 13.68 -3.11
N SER A 69 0.56 14.88 -3.64
CA SER A 69 0.27 15.21 -5.05
C SER A 69 1.18 14.42 -5.99
N TYR A 70 2.46 14.26 -5.61
CA TYR A 70 3.44 13.46 -6.35
C TYR A 70 3.14 11.96 -6.21
N ARG A 71 2.83 11.51 -4.99
CA ARG A 71 2.47 10.10 -4.74
C ARG A 71 1.17 9.72 -5.47
N MET A 72 0.22 10.64 -5.58
CA MET A 72 -1.01 10.47 -6.35
C MET A 72 -0.70 10.26 -7.83
N ALA A 73 0.20 11.05 -8.42
CA ALA A 73 0.62 10.87 -9.81
C ALA A 73 1.28 9.50 -10.02
N ILE A 74 2.17 9.08 -9.11
CA ILE A 74 2.80 7.74 -9.15
C ILE A 74 1.74 6.64 -8.98
N ALA A 75 0.77 6.82 -8.08
CA ALA A 75 -0.29 5.84 -7.84
C ALA A 75 -1.23 5.63 -9.03
N LYS A 76 -1.27 6.57 -9.98
CA LYS A 76 -2.08 6.50 -11.21
C LYS A 76 -1.36 5.84 -12.39
N ARG A 77 -0.07 5.51 -12.25
CA ARG A 77 0.68 4.80 -13.30
C ARG A 77 0.00 3.50 -13.67
N GLU A 78 0.16 3.06 -14.92
CA GLU A 78 -0.36 1.78 -15.38
C GLU A 78 0.13 0.59 -14.52
N SER A 79 1.41 0.63 -14.10
CA SER A 79 2.00 -0.33 -13.19
C SER A 79 2.84 0.37 -12.11
N VAL A 80 2.79 -0.20 -10.90
CA VAL A 80 3.56 0.28 -9.75
C VAL A 80 4.14 -0.95 -9.04
N SER A 81 5.46 -0.98 -8.86
CA SER A 81 6.13 -2.13 -8.25
C SER A 81 5.94 -2.20 -6.74
N GLU A 82 6.21 -3.37 -6.15
CA GLU A 82 6.08 -3.56 -4.70
C GLU A 82 6.90 -2.54 -3.91
N ALA A 83 8.15 -2.26 -4.32
CA ALA A 83 9.02 -1.29 -3.65
C ALA A 83 8.41 0.12 -3.61
N VAL A 84 7.80 0.57 -4.72
CA VAL A 84 7.17 1.89 -4.80
C VAL A 84 5.86 1.92 -4.01
N THR A 85 5.03 0.86 -4.12
CA THR A 85 3.78 0.79 -3.35
C THR A 85 4.02 0.80 -1.84
N ASP A 86 5.05 0.12 -1.35
CA ASP A 86 5.38 0.05 0.07
C ASP A 86 5.65 1.45 0.64
N VAL A 87 6.36 2.30 -0.11
CA VAL A 87 6.60 3.70 0.27
C VAL A 87 5.33 4.52 0.23
N ILE A 88 4.51 4.35 -0.82
CA ILE A 88 3.24 5.07 -0.96
C ILE A 88 2.31 4.74 0.22
N VAL A 89 2.09 3.44 0.51
CA VAL A 89 1.17 3.04 1.59
C VAL A 89 1.67 3.43 2.97
N GLU A 90 2.98 3.62 3.17
CA GLU A 90 3.57 4.02 4.46
C GLU A 90 3.44 5.52 4.72
N LYS A 91 3.55 6.35 3.66
CA LYS A 91 3.69 7.81 3.81
C LYS A 91 2.52 8.63 3.28
N SER A 92 1.56 8.01 2.60
CA SER A 92 0.45 8.75 1.98
C SER A 92 -0.75 9.02 2.87
N GLY A 93 -1.51 10.06 2.54
CA GLY A 93 -2.86 10.30 3.03
C GLY A 93 -3.94 9.46 2.34
N ARG A 94 -5.18 9.62 2.85
CA ARG A 94 -6.36 8.82 2.48
C ARG A 94 -6.61 8.73 0.98
N GLU A 95 -6.58 9.84 0.26
CA GLU A 95 -6.93 9.88 -1.17
C GLU A 95 -5.96 9.06 -2.02
N VAL A 96 -4.66 9.11 -1.71
CA VAL A 96 -3.66 8.31 -2.41
C VAL A 96 -3.80 6.82 -2.06
N LEU A 97 -4.14 6.48 -0.81
CA LEU A 97 -4.43 5.08 -0.43
C LEU A 97 -5.63 4.51 -1.21
N GLN A 98 -6.67 5.32 -1.42
CA GLN A 98 -7.81 4.94 -2.26
C GLN A 98 -7.37 4.73 -3.72
N ALA A 99 -6.56 5.64 -4.27
CA ALA A 99 -6.06 5.53 -5.64
C ALA A 99 -5.18 4.29 -5.84
N ILE A 100 -4.17 4.09 -4.98
CA ILE A 100 -3.23 2.97 -5.13
C ILE A 100 -3.90 1.62 -4.91
N SER A 101 -4.83 1.52 -3.95
CA SER A 101 -5.58 0.27 -3.73
C SER A 101 -6.48 -0.08 -4.93
N GLY A 102 -7.01 0.93 -5.63
CA GLY A 102 -7.82 0.76 -6.83
C GLY A 102 -7.02 0.53 -8.12
N ASN A 103 -5.72 0.83 -8.11
CA ASN A 103 -4.84 0.59 -9.25
C ASN A 103 -4.63 -0.92 -9.47
N ARG A 104 -5.14 -1.45 -10.58
CA ARG A 104 -5.04 -2.89 -10.90
C ARG A 104 -3.60 -3.35 -11.19
N GLY A 105 -2.77 -2.50 -11.80
CA GLY A 105 -1.37 -2.81 -12.09
C GLY A 105 -0.40 -2.56 -10.94
N ALA A 106 -0.88 -2.07 -9.79
CA ALA A 106 -0.06 -1.98 -8.58
C ALA A 106 0.19 -3.36 -7.97
N ALA A 107 1.46 -3.70 -7.77
CA ALA A 107 1.91 -4.88 -7.05
C ALA A 107 2.18 -4.49 -5.59
N PHE A 108 1.71 -5.28 -4.63
CA PHE A 108 1.88 -4.99 -3.21
C PHE A 108 2.65 -6.09 -2.51
N SER A 109 3.68 -5.75 -1.73
CA SER A 109 4.35 -6.74 -0.88
C SER A 109 3.44 -7.22 0.26
N GLN A 110 3.82 -8.31 0.94
CA GLN A 110 3.10 -8.75 2.15
C GLN A 110 3.12 -7.67 3.25
N LYS A 111 4.22 -6.92 3.37
CA LYS A 111 4.35 -5.77 4.29
C LYS A 111 3.39 -4.65 3.86
N GLY A 112 3.42 -4.28 2.58
CA GLY A 112 2.59 -3.21 2.03
C GLY A 112 1.09 -3.42 2.23
N VAL A 113 0.60 -4.65 2.03
CA VAL A 113 -0.81 -5.00 2.32
C VAL A 113 -1.14 -4.84 3.81
N GLY A 114 -0.21 -5.23 4.70
CA GLY A 114 -0.38 -5.04 6.14
C GLY A 114 -0.52 -3.57 6.53
N VAL A 115 0.40 -2.73 6.04
CA VAL A 115 0.38 -1.28 6.28
C VAL A 115 -0.86 -0.62 5.68
N LEU A 116 -1.27 -1.03 4.48
CA LEU A 116 -2.48 -0.52 3.83
C LEU A 116 -3.74 -0.86 4.63
N LEU A 117 -3.85 -2.08 5.17
CA LEU A 117 -4.97 -2.47 6.03
C LEU A 117 -4.94 -1.76 7.38
N GLU A 118 -3.76 -1.51 7.96
CA GLU A 118 -3.63 -0.77 9.20
C GLU A 118 -4.08 0.69 9.04
N ARG A 119 -3.66 1.36 7.95
CA ARG A 119 -3.90 2.80 7.73
C ARG A 119 -5.20 3.10 6.99
N GLY A 120 -5.64 2.20 6.11
CA GLY A 120 -6.79 2.37 5.24
C GLY A 120 -7.91 1.33 5.47
N GLY A 121 -7.74 0.41 6.41
CA GLY A 121 -8.69 -0.68 6.62
C GLY A 121 -10.07 -0.26 7.12
N GLU A 122 -10.25 0.97 7.60
CA GLU A 122 -11.57 1.54 7.95
C GLU A 122 -12.19 2.34 6.80
N ASP A 123 -11.43 2.60 5.73
CA ASP A 123 -11.94 3.31 4.56
C ASP A 123 -12.70 2.34 3.64
N ALA A 124 -13.99 2.63 3.43
CA ALA A 124 -14.86 1.79 2.63
C ALA A 124 -14.37 1.61 1.18
N THR A 125 -13.76 2.63 0.58
CA THR A 125 -13.23 2.55 -0.79
C THR A 125 -12.01 1.62 -0.84
N VAL A 126 -11.09 1.76 0.12
CA VAL A 126 -9.92 0.86 0.22
C VAL A 126 -10.38 -0.59 0.45
N GLN A 127 -11.34 -0.83 1.34
CA GLN A 127 -11.91 -2.16 1.56
C GLN A 127 -12.52 -2.75 0.29
N GLN A 128 -13.33 -1.98 -0.43
CA GLN A 128 -13.96 -2.42 -1.69
C GLN A 128 -12.91 -2.76 -2.76
N ASN A 129 -11.89 -1.93 -2.91
CA ASN A 129 -10.80 -2.15 -3.84
C ASN A 129 -10.03 -3.44 -3.52
N LEU A 130 -9.66 -3.65 -2.25
CA LEU A 130 -8.97 -4.86 -1.81
C LEU A 130 -9.83 -6.12 -1.99
N LEU A 131 -11.13 -6.04 -1.70
CA LEU A 131 -12.07 -7.13 -1.94
C LEU A 131 -12.14 -7.49 -3.42
N ALA A 132 -12.27 -6.50 -4.32
CA ALA A 132 -12.29 -6.74 -5.75
C ALA A 132 -11.00 -7.41 -6.23
N ARG A 133 -9.84 -6.89 -5.81
CA ARG A 133 -8.53 -7.48 -6.16
C ARG A 133 -8.36 -8.91 -5.65
N SER A 134 -8.85 -9.21 -4.44
CA SER A 134 -8.76 -10.57 -3.87
C SER A 134 -9.58 -11.62 -4.63
N ARG A 135 -10.62 -11.19 -5.36
CA ARG A 135 -11.43 -12.09 -6.20
C ARG A 135 -10.71 -12.44 -7.49
N ASP A 136 -9.99 -11.46 -8.05
CA ASP A 136 -9.32 -11.58 -9.34
C ASP A 136 -7.90 -12.18 -9.20
N ASP A 137 -7.24 -11.97 -8.06
CA ASP A 137 -5.87 -12.43 -7.76
C ASP A 137 -5.80 -13.22 -6.44
N GLY A 138 -5.60 -14.54 -6.55
CA GLY A 138 -5.44 -15.43 -5.40
C GLY A 138 -4.22 -15.13 -4.52
N SER A 139 -3.16 -14.54 -5.07
CA SER A 139 -1.98 -14.10 -4.30
C SER A 139 -2.37 -12.96 -3.35
N MET A 140 -3.11 -11.97 -3.85
CA MET A 140 -3.64 -10.89 -3.03
C MET A 140 -4.55 -11.40 -1.90
N ALA A 141 -5.43 -12.37 -2.18
CA ALA A 141 -6.28 -12.97 -1.15
C ALA A 141 -5.47 -13.62 -0.02
N GLY A 142 -4.37 -14.30 -0.36
CA GLY A 142 -3.42 -14.84 0.62
C GLY A 142 -2.76 -13.73 1.45
N LYS A 143 -2.27 -12.68 0.79
CA LYS A 143 -1.62 -11.53 1.46
C LYS A 143 -2.56 -10.85 2.46
N ILE A 144 -3.81 -10.60 2.08
CA ILE A 144 -4.84 -10.00 2.95
C ILE A 144 -5.13 -10.91 4.16
N ARG A 145 -5.32 -12.21 3.94
CA ARG A 145 -5.58 -13.16 5.04
C ARG A 145 -4.44 -13.18 6.05
N ASN A 146 -3.20 -13.23 5.57
CA ASN A 146 -2.01 -13.22 6.42
C ASN A 146 -1.92 -11.92 7.23
N ALA A 147 -2.13 -10.77 6.57
CA ALA A 147 -2.09 -9.47 7.22
C ALA A 147 -3.17 -9.31 8.31
N LEU A 148 -4.40 -9.75 8.04
CA LEU A 148 -5.50 -9.74 9.02
C LEU A 148 -5.23 -10.68 10.20
N THR A 149 -4.68 -11.87 9.93
CA THR A 149 -4.32 -12.84 10.97
C THR A 149 -3.22 -12.29 11.87
N GLU A 150 -2.20 -11.67 11.29
CA GLU A 150 -1.11 -11.04 12.05
C GLU A 150 -1.61 -9.85 12.86
N GLY A 151 -2.46 -8.99 12.26
CA GLY A 151 -3.08 -7.88 12.97
C GLY A 151 -3.95 -8.32 14.15
N LEU A 152 -4.72 -9.41 13.99
CA LEU A 152 -5.50 -9.99 15.08
C LEU A 152 -4.61 -10.58 16.18
N ARG A 153 -3.57 -11.34 15.79
CA ARG A 153 -2.58 -11.91 16.72
C ARG A 153 -1.94 -10.82 17.57
N LYS A 154 -1.50 -9.73 16.92
CA LYS A 154 -0.91 -8.57 17.59
C LYS A 154 -1.90 -7.93 18.57
N LYS A 155 -3.11 -7.60 18.13
CA LYS A 155 -4.15 -7.01 19.00
C LYS A 155 -4.49 -7.91 20.20
N LEU A 156 -4.57 -9.23 20.00
CA LEU A 156 -4.84 -10.18 21.07
C LEU A 156 -3.65 -10.26 22.05
N GLY A 157 -2.42 -10.27 21.54
CA GLY A 157 -1.21 -10.23 22.37
C GLY A 157 -1.13 -8.95 23.21
N ASP A 158 -1.37 -7.79 22.59
CA ASP A 158 -1.40 -6.50 23.28
C ASP A 158 -2.48 -6.49 24.39
N PHE A 159 -3.68 -7.01 24.10
CA PHE A 159 -4.75 -7.15 25.09
C PHE A 159 -4.36 -8.07 26.25
N VAL A 160 -3.80 -9.24 25.94
CA VAL A 160 -3.32 -10.22 26.92
C VAL A 160 -2.28 -9.59 27.85
N THR A 161 -1.30 -8.83 27.33
CA THR A 161 -0.28 -8.18 28.18
C THR A 161 -0.80 -7.09 29.11
N GLN A 162 -2.02 -6.58 28.88
CA GLN A 162 -2.66 -5.55 29.72
C GLN A 162 -3.54 -6.13 30.83
N LEU A 163 -3.77 -7.45 30.84
CA LEU A 163 -4.54 -8.09 31.90
C LEU A 163 -3.71 -8.23 33.19
N PRO A 164 -4.31 -8.05 34.38
CA PRO A 164 -3.68 -8.41 35.64
C PRO A 164 -3.24 -9.88 35.64
N ALA A 165 -2.10 -10.19 36.28
CA ALA A 165 -1.55 -11.55 36.30
C ALA A 165 -2.58 -12.60 36.81
N GLU A 166 -3.42 -12.21 37.77
CA GLU A 166 -4.49 -13.07 38.33
C GLU A 166 -5.57 -13.43 37.30
N GLU A 167 -5.91 -12.52 36.38
CA GLU A 167 -6.89 -12.77 35.32
C GLU A 167 -6.27 -13.57 34.16
N MET A 168 -4.96 -13.41 33.93
CA MET A 168 -4.22 -14.18 32.92
C MET A 168 -4.19 -15.66 33.26
N ASP A 169 -3.84 -16.01 34.50
CA ASP A 169 -3.77 -17.39 34.96
C ASP A 169 -5.13 -18.09 34.81
N HIS A 170 -6.21 -17.38 35.16
CA HIS A 170 -7.57 -17.89 35.00
C HIS A 170 -8.01 -18.00 33.53
N ALA A 171 -7.63 -17.06 32.67
CA ALA A 171 -7.94 -17.11 31.23
C ALA A 171 -7.17 -18.24 30.52
N VAL A 172 -5.90 -18.47 30.86
CA VAL A 172 -5.10 -19.59 30.37
C VAL A 172 -5.67 -20.92 30.83
N GLU A 173 -6.13 -21.02 32.08
CA GLU A 173 -6.80 -22.21 32.59
C GLU A 173 -8.09 -22.53 31.81
N ILE A 174 -8.90 -21.51 31.50
CA ILE A 174 -10.12 -21.67 30.69
C ILE A 174 -9.78 -22.08 29.25
N ALA A 175 -8.81 -21.44 28.61
CA ALA A 175 -8.43 -21.73 27.23
C ALA A 175 -7.71 -23.08 27.07
N SER A 176 -7.03 -23.55 28.11
CA SER A 176 -6.38 -24.88 28.15
C SER A 176 -7.36 -26.02 28.34
N ARG A 177 -8.64 -25.73 28.66
CA ARG A 177 -9.68 -26.75 28.67
C ARG A 177 -9.96 -27.16 27.22
N PRO A 178 -9.94 -28.46 26.90
CA PRO A 178 -10.19 -28.92 25.55
C PRO A 178 -11.58 -28.42 25.09
N ILE A 179 -11.58 -27.68 23.99
CA ILE A 179 -12.76 -27.09 23.34
C ILE A 179 -13.75 -28.20 22.90
N TRP A 180 -13.28 -29.43 22.80
CA TRP A 180 -14.10 -30.58 22.43
C TRP A 180 -14.64 -31.34 23.66
N PRO A 181 -15.94 -31.71 23.68
CA PRO A 181 -16.49 -32.57 24.73
C PRO A 181 -15.68 -33.87 24.85
N LYS A 182 -15.40 -34.30 26.10
CA LYS A 182 -14.54 -35.45 26.49
C LYS A 182 -14.68 -36.72 25.64
N ARG A 183 -15.83 -36.93 24.99
CA ARG A 183 -16.09 -38.06 24.09
C ARG A 183 -15.24 -38.02 22.81
N ALA A 184 -14.94 -36.85 22.25
CA ALA A 184 -14.15 -36.76 21.03
C ALA A 184 -12.64 -36.93 21.26
N TRP A 185 -12.15 -36.57 22.45
CA TRP A 185 -10.75 -36.77 22.82
C TRP A 185 -10.39 -38.27 22.88
N ARG A 186 -11.30 -39.12 23.39
CA ARG A 186 -11.14 -40.59 23.41
C ARG A 186 -11.18 -41.20 22.01
N ALA A 187 -12.01 -40.67 21.12
CA ALA A 187 -12.11 -41.16 19.74
C ALA A 187 -10.83 -40.87 18.93
N ALA A 188 -10.21 -39.70 19.10
CA ALA A 188 -8.97 -39.34 18.40
C ALA A 188 -7.75 -40.15 18.85
N HIS A 189 -7.64 -40.49 20.14
CA HIS A 189 -6.51 -41.26 20.68
C HIS A 189 -6.64 -42.78 20.49
N ALA A 190 -7.80 -43.28 20.05
CA ALA A 190 -7.99 -44.69 19.74
C ALA A 190 -7.31 -45.13 18.43
N TRP A 191 -6.91 -44.19 17.55
CA TRP A 191 -6.32 -44.48 16.24
C TRP A 191 -4.80 -44.73 16.25
N HIS A 192 -4.13 -44.50 17.38
CA HIS A 192 -2.68 -44.74 17.51
C HIS A 192 -2.33 -46.04 18.25
N ALA A 193 -3.33 -46.88 18.57
CA ALA A 193 -3.14 -48.13 19.32
C ALA A 193 -3.53 -49.38 18.49
N SER A 194 -3.24 -49.40 17.18
CA SER A 194 -3.37 -50.60 16.34
C SER A 194 -2.22 -50.70 15.36
#